data_AF-A0A7S1JII9-F1
#
_entry.id   AF-A0A7S1JII9-F1
#
_cell.length_a   1.000
_cell.length_b   1.000
_cell.length_c   1.000
_cell.angle_alpha   90.00
_cell.angle_beta   90.00
_cell.angle_gamma   90.00
#
_symmetry.space_group_name_H-M   'P 1'
#
loop_
_entity.id
_entity.type
_entity.pdbx_description
1 polymer ?
#
loop_
_entity_poly.entity_id
_entity_poly.type
_entity_poly.pdbx_seq_one_letter_code
_entity_poly.pdbx_strand_id
1 'polypeptide(L)'
;EEGDEGLNLLWGQFKSPAFFSLLKTTPNGAVPAPLLPLTVPPSPPLPRICNHFEGNAVLCTKRGLANTMIDFYTSQSLDPFSVIPLTFIIRRDGCKDPEFIAFRKFFQALEREAAETNT
;
A
#
# COMPACT_ATOMS: atom_id res chain seq x y z
N GLU A 1 10.69 -22.88 -10.31
CA GLU A 1 10.60 -22.76 -8.84
C GLU A 1 9.49 -21.77 -8.55
N GLU A 2 8.41 -22.28 -7.97
CA GLU A 2 7.22 -21.52 -7.58
C GLU A 2 7.58 -20.53 -6.47
N GLY A 3 7.38 -19.24 -6.77
CA GLY A 3 7.35 -18.19 -5.76
C GLY A 3 5.91 -18.06 -5.26
N ASP A 4 5.70 -18.52 -4.03
CA ASP A 4 4.51 -18.32 -3.22
C ASP A 4 4.26 -16.81 -3.02
N GLU A 5 3.36 -16.23 -3.84
CA GLU A 5 2.91 -14.85 -3.65
C GLU A 5 1.49 -14.84 -3.06
N GLY A 6 1.44 -14.92 -1.73
CA GLY A 6 0.23 -14.70 -0.95
C GLY A 6 -0.41 -13.35 -1.29
N LEU A 7 -1.66 -13.41 -1.79
CA LEU A 7 -2.45 -12.24 -2.14
C LEU A 7 -3.08 -11.65 -0.87
N ASN A 8 -2.54 -10.52 -0.38
CA ASN A 8 -3.20 -9.73 0.65
C ASN A 8 -4.30 -8.86 0.03
N LEU A 9 -5.54 -9.33 0.13
CA LEU A 9 -6.73 -8.53 -0.15
C LEU A 9 -7.05 -7.69 1.08
N LEU A 10 -7.07 -6.36 0.97
CA LEU A 10 -7.85 -5.57 1.92
C LEU A 10 -8.31 -4.18 1.39
N TRP A 11 -9.64 -4.04 1.44
CA TRP A 11 -10.51 -2.85 1.43
C TRP A 11 -10.59 -1.93 0.19
N GLY A 12 -11.70 -2.13 -0.52
CA GLY A 12 -12.36 -1.15 -1.37
C GLY A 12 -13.63 -1.74 -1.98
N GLN A 13 -14.69 -1.94 -1.20
CA GLN A 13 -15.98 -2.41 -1.75
C GLN A 13 -16.76 -1.21 -2.32
N PHE A 14 -16.69 -1.00 -3.64
CA PHE A 14 -17.67 -0.17 -4.34
C PHE A 14 -18.89 -1.04 -4.68
N LYS A 15 -19.99 -0.85 -3.96
CA LYS A 15 -21.26 -1.55 -4.25
C LYS A 15 -22.07 -0.72 -5.24
N SER A 16 -22.04 -1.10 -6.52
CA SER A 16 -22.94 -0.52 -7.52
C SER A 16 -24.34 -1.12 -7.38
N PRO A 17 -25.38 -0.31 -7.07
CA PRO A 17 -26.75 -0.81 -6.98
C PRO A 17 -27.23 -1.43 -8.30
N ALA A 18 -26.81 -0.88 -9.44
CA ALA A 18 -27.17 -1.38 -10.76
C ALA A 18 -26.64 -2.80 -11.01
N PHE A 19 -25.40 -3.10 -10.58
CA PHE A 19 -24.79 -4.41 -10.71
C PHE A 19 -25.55 -5.48 -9.91
N PHE A 20 -25.90 -5.18 -8.65
CA PHE A 20 -26.63 -6.11 -7.81
C PHE A 20 -28.12 -6.24 -8.19
N SER A 21 -28.72 -5.20 -8.77
CA SER A 21 -30.06 -5.29 -9.35
C SER A 21 -30.10 -6.25 -10.55
N LEU A 22 -29.06 -6.25 -11.38
CA LEU A 22 -28.94 -7.16 -12.53
C LEU A 22 -28.80 -8.63 -12.10
N LEU A 23 -28.03 -8.90 -11.04
CA LEU A 23 -27.88 -10.25 -10.49
C LEU A 23 -29.18 -10.79 -9.86
N LYS A 24 -30.04 -9.91 -9.35
CA LYS A 24 -31.34 -10.29 -8.74
C LYS A 24 -32.42 -10.57 -9.79
N THR A 25 -32.32 -10.01 -10.99
CA THR A 25 -33.28 -10.24 -12.07
C THR A 25 -32.96 -11.46 -12.92
N THR A 26 -31.77 -12.05 -12.79
CA THR A 26 -31.46 -13.37 -13.37
C THR A 26 -31.95 -14.50 -12.46
N PRO A 27 -33.03 -15.24 -12.81
CA PRO A 27 -33.39 -16.44 -12.09
C PRO A 27 -32.30 -17.51 -12.27
N ASN A 28 -31.92 -18.15 -11.17
CA ASN A 28 -30.97 -19.28 -11.18
C ASN A 28 -31.45 -20.35 -12.18
N GLY A 29 -30.69 -20.53 -13.27
CA GLY A 29 -30.79 -21.72 -14.12
C GLY A 29 -31.62 -21.64 -15.40
N ALA A 30 -32.09 -20.48 -15.85
CA ALA A 30 -32.76 -20.36 -17.15
C ALA A 30 -31.76 -19.94 -18.25
N VAL A 31 -31.21 -20.92 -18.98
CA VAL A 31 -30.56 -20.66 -20.28
C VAL A 31 -31.67 -20.59 -21.33
N PRO A 32 -31.96 -19.44 -21.96
CA PRO A 32 -32.92 -19.42 -23.06
C PRO A 32 -32.33 -20.15 -24.27
N ALA A 33 -33.20 -20.82 -25.03
CA ALA A 33 -32.90 -21.55 -26.26
C ALA A 33 -31.98 -20.77 -27.22
N PRO A 34 -31.18 -21.46 -28.08
CA PRO A 34 -30.19 -20.80 -28.91
C PRO A 34 -30.87 -19.90 -29.94
N LEU A 35 -30.93 -18.60 -29.64
CA LEU A 35 -31.27 -17.59 -30.63
C LEU A 35 -30.07 -17.48 -31.58
N LEU A 36 -30.40 -17.43 -32.88
CA LEU A 36 -29.52 -17.28 -34.06
C LEU A 36 -28.24 -16.50 -33.76
N PRO A 37 -27.11 -16.80 -34.46
CA PRO A 37 -25.85 -16.10 -34.23
C PRO A 37 -26.03 -14.61 -34.55
N LEU A 38 -26.29 -13.83 -33.50
CA LEU A 38 -26.10 -12.40 -33.50
C LEU A 38 -24.60 -12.22 -33.73
N THR A 39 -24.21 -11.87 -34.96
CA THR A 39 -22.93 -11.21 -35.21
C THR A 39 -22.96 -9.90 -34.44
N VAL A 40 -22.62 -9.98 -33.17
CA VAL A 40 -22.37 -8.83 -32.32
C VAL A 40 -21.17 -8.12 -32.96
N PRO A 41 -21.32 -6.90 -33.49
CA PRO A 41 -20.16 -6.15 -33.95
C PRO A 41 -19.19 -6.05 -32.77
N PRO A 42 -17.86 -6.19 -32.99
CA PRO A 42 -16.90 -6.17 -31.89
C PRO A 42 -17.10 -4.88 -31.11
N SER A 43 -17.66 -4.99 -29.90
CA SER A 43 -17.79 -3.85 -29.03
C SER A 43 -16.38 -3.37 -28.68
N PRO A 44 -16.14 -2.05 -28.64
CA PRO A 44 -14.85 -1.55 -28.19
C PRO A 44 -14.58 -2.12 -26.79
N PRO A 45 -13.35 -2.55 -26.49
CA PRO A 45 -13.03 -3.12 -25.20
C PRO A 45 -13.42 -2.12 -24.09
N LEU A 46 -14.23 -2.59 -23.15
CA LEU A 46 -14.62 -1.77 -22.00
C LEU A 46 -13.35 -1.36 -21.23
N PRO A 47 -13.24 -0.08 -20.81
CA PRO A 47 -12.11 0.35 -20.01
C PRO A 47 -12.07 -0.47 -18.72
N ARG A 48 -10.93 -1.11 -18.46
CA ARG A 48 -10.71 -1.86 -17.22
C ARG A 48 -10.54 -0.89 -16.08
N ILE A 49 -11.33 -1.03 -15.03
CA ILE A 49 -11.17 -0.28 -13.79
C ILE A 49 -10.28 -1.10 -12.87
N CYS A 50 -9.17 -0.52 -12.42
CA CYS A 50 -8.28 -1.11 -11.44
C CYS A 50 -8.51 -0.46 -10.07
N ASN A 51 -8.51 -1.25 -9.00
CA ASN A 51 -8.65 -0.78 -7.61
C ASN A 51 -7.31 -0.34 -6.99
N HIS A 52 -6.22 -0.42 -7.75
CA HIS A 52 -4.89 0.00 -7.34
C HIS A 52 -4.39 1.10 -8.27
N PHE A 53 -3.82 2.14 -7.66
CA PHE A 53 -3.11 3.17 -8.40
C PHE A 53 -1.70 2.67 -8.72
N GLU A 54 -1.29 2.90 -9.96
CA GLU A 54 0.10 2.74 -10.36
C GLU A 54 1.00 3.68 -9.52
N GLY A 55 2.18 3.21 -9.13
CA GLY A 55 3.13 4.03 -8.35
C GLY A 55 2.78 4.22 -6.86
N ASN A 56 1.84 3.46 -6.30
CA ASN A 56 1.44 3.58 -4.88
C ASN A 56 2.59 3.29 -3.87
N ALA A 57 3.71 2.71 -4.30
CA ALA A 57 4.86 2.38 -3.47
C ALA A 57 5.46 3.59 -2.71
N VAL A 58 5.22 4.81 -3.22
CA VAL A 58 5.59 6.06 -2.54
C VAL A 58 4.98 6.17 -1.16
N LEU A 59 3.75 5.70 -0.95
CA LEU A 59 3.07 5.72 0.35
C LEU A 59 2.93 4.33 0.97
N CYS A 60 2.92 3.27 0.15
CA CYS A 60 2.68 1.91 0.62
C CYS A 60 3.93 1.17 1.10
N THR A 61 5.14 1.70 0.85
CA THR A 61 6.37 1.16 1.43
C THR A 61 6.78 1.96 2.66
N LYS A 62 7.35 1.30 3.68
CA LYS A 62 7.82 1.99 4.90
C LYS A 62 8.80 3.12 4.60
N ARG A 63 9.76 2.85 3.70
CA ARG A 63 10.73 3.84 3.23
C ARG A 63 10.08 4.99 2.48
N GLY A 64 9.18 4.69 1.55
CA GLY A 64 8.47 5.72 0.78
C GLY A 64 7.64 6.62 1.70
N LEU A 65 6.88 6.00 2.61
CA LEU A 65 6.06 6.72 3.57
C LEU A 65 6.91 7.62 4.47
N ALA A 66 7.99 7.08 5.05
CA ALA A 66 8.88 7.86 5.91
C ALA A 66 9.48 9.07 5.18
N ASN A 67 10.00 8.88 3.97
CA ASN A 67 10.52 9.99 3.15
C ASN A 67 9.43 11.03 2.87
N THR A 68 8.25 10.57 2.43
CA THR A 68 7.13 11.47 2.06
C THR A 68 6.67 12.31 3.25
N MET A 69 6.59 11.70 4.43
CA MET A 69 6.20 12.40 5.67
C MET A 69 7.30 13.39 6.10
N ILE A 70 8.57 12.97 6.08
CA ILE A 70 9.70 13.86 6.40
C ILE A 70 9.69 15.09 5.51
N ASP A 71 9.60 14.90 4.19
CA ASP A 71 9.60 15.98 3.22
C ASP A 71 8.40 16.92 3.43
N PHE A 72 7.19 16.36 3.63
CA PHE A 72 5.97 17.13 3.80
C PHE A 72 5.97 18.03 5.05
N TYR A 73 6.34 17.48 6.22
CA TYR A 73 6.35 18.25 7.47
C TYR A 73 7.53 19.23 7.53
N THR A 74 8.69 18.84 7.02
CA THR A 74 9.84 19.74 6.92
C THR A 74 9.53 20.94 6.02
N SER A 75 8.81 20.74 4.91
CA SER A 75 8.38 21.84 4.01
C SER A 75 7.47 22.86 4.71
N GLN A 76 6.82 22.46 5.79
CA GLN A 76 5.96 23.31 6.63
C GLN A 76 6.69 23.84 7.86
N SER A 77 8.02 23.68 7.94
CA SER A 77 8.82 24.03 9.12
C SER A 77 8.37 23.32 10.41
N LEU A 78 7.83 22.11 10.27
CA LEU A 78 7.43 21.25 11.37
C LEU A 78 8.42 20.10 11.54
N ASP A 79 8.60 19.64 12.77
CA ASP A 79 9.36 18.41 13.04
C ASP A 79 8.54 17.19 12.57
N PRO A 80 9.00 16.42 11.58
CA PRO A 80 8.29 15.23 11.13
C PRO A 80 8.19 14.16 12.21
N PHE A 81 9.14 14.09 13.14
CA PHE A 81 9.12 13.04 14.18
C PHE A 81 8.17 13.34 15.34
N SER A 82 7.47 14.48 15.30
CA SER A 82 6.33 14.76 16.19
C SER A 82 5.07 13.98 15.81
N VAL A 83 4.97 13.53 14.56
CA VAL A 83 3.78 12.84 14.01
C VAL A 83 4.06 11.40 13.58
N ILE A 84 5.31 11.09 13.23
CA ILE A 84 5.75 9.73 12.93
C ILE A 84 6.86 9.30 13.88
N PRO A 85 7.00 8.01 14.20
CA PRO A 85 8.12 7.54 15.01
C PRO A 85 9.46 7.88 14.37
N LEU A 86 10.47 8.20 15.21
CA LEU A 86 11.85 8.36 14.76
C LEU A 86 12.28 7.13 13.95
N THR A 87 12.68 7.35 12.71
CA THR A 87 12.90 6.29 11.74
C THR A 87 14.26 6.48 11.07
N PHE A 88 15.07 5.42 11.03
CA PHE A 88 16.37 5.38 10.36
C PHE A 88 16.27 4.51 9.10
N ILE A 89 16.63 5.06 7.95
CA ILE A 89 16.52 4.37 6.65
C ILE A 89 17.89 3.88 6.22
N ILE A 90 18.22 2.65 6.60
CA ILE A 90 19.48 2.00 6.22
C ILE A 90 19.38 1.59 4.74
N ARG A 91 20.34 2.02 3.92
CA ARG A 91 20.32 1.77 2.46
C ARG A 91 21.09 0.51 2.12
N ARG A 92 22.30 0.65 1.57
CA ARG A 92 23.04 -0.48 0.95
C ARG A 92 24.31 -0.86 1.70
N ASP A 93 24.90 0.08 2.43
CA ASP A 93 26.21 -0.13 3.06
C ASP A 93 26.11 -0.79 4.45
N GLY A 94 24.91 -1.24 4.83
CA GLY A 94 24.65 -1.97 6.07
C GLY A 94 25.25 -1.26 7.28
N CYS A 95 26.21 -1.90 7.95
CA CYS A 95 26.86 -1.35 9.14
C CYS A 95 27.73 -0.10 8.90
N LYS A 96 28.09 0.18 7.64
CA LYS A 96 28.86 1.37 7.25
C LYS A 96 27.96 2.54 6.84
N ASP A 97 26.65 2.30 6.75
CA ASP A 97 25.68 3.34 6.38
C ASP A 97 25.64 4.44 7.46
N PRO A 98 25.71 5.72 7.09
CA PRO A 98 25.60 6.83 8.04
C PRO A 98 24.34 6.77 8.91
N GLU A 99 23.21 6.33 8.35
CA GLU A 99 21.95 6.18 9.09
C GLU A 99 22.04 5.04 10.11
N PHE A 100 22.73 3.95 9.79
CA PHE A 100 22.98 2.88 10.76
C PHE A 100 23.90 3.34 11.90
N ILE A 101 24.93 4.13 11.58
CA ILE A 101 25.84 4.70 12.58
C ILE A 101 25.08 5.67 13.49
N ALA A 102 24.20 6.51 12.92
CA ALA A 102 23.33 7.41 13.69
C ALA A 102 22.37 6.64 14.61
N PHE A 103 21.70 5.61 14.09
CA PHE A 103 20.87 4.70 14.87
C PHE A 103 21.65 4.09 16.05
N ARG A 104 22.84 3.55 15.79
CA ARG A 104 23.69 2.94 16.84
C ARG A 104 24.02 3.93 17.95
N LYS A 105 24.37 5.17 17.60
CA LYS A 105 24.65 6.23 18.58
C LYS A 105 23.41 6.59 19.39
N PHE A 106 22.26 6.74 18.73
CA PHE A 106 20.99 7.02 19.38
C PHE A 106 20.62 5.92 20.38
N PHE A 107 20.71 4.66 19.96
CA PHE A 107 20.42 3.51 20.81
C PHE A 107 21.35 3.42 22.02
N GLN A 108 22.65 3.63 21.84
CA GLN A 108 23.62 3.66 22.95
C GLN A 108 23.35 4.80 23.94
N ALA A 109 22.85 5.94 23.47
CA ALA A 109 22.46 7.03 24.37
C ALA A 109 21.28 6.62 25.25
N LEU A 110 20.26 5.96 24.67
CA LEU A 110 19.13 5.43 25.42
C LEU A 110 19.53 4.38 26.45
N GLU A 111 20.45 3.47 26.11
CA GLU A 111 20.94 2.46 27.06
C GLU A 111 21.64 3.09 28.27
N ARG A 112 22.41 4.17 28.06
CA ARG A 112 23.08 4.89 29.15
C ARG A 112 22.08 5.60 30.06
N GLU A 113 21.12 6.30 29.46
CA GLU A 113 20.06 7.00 30.22
C GLU A 113 19.23 6.01 31.05
N ALA A 114 18.89 4.85 30.46
CA ALA A 114 18.19 3.78 31.16
C ALA A 114 19.02 3.19 32.30
N ALA A 115 20.34 3.07 32.15
CA ALA A 115 21.22 2.60 33.21
C ALA A 115 21.31 3.61 34.37
N GLU A 116 21.40 4.90 34.07
CA GLU A 116 21.47 5.98 35.07
C GLU A 116 20.17 6.11 35.87
N THR A 117 19.02 5.92 35.23
CA THR A 117 17.69 6.04 35.87
C THR A 117 17.37 4.91 36.86
N ASN A 118 18.07 3.77 36.75
CA ASN A 118 17.88 2.60 37.62
C ASN A 118 18.86 2.54 38.80
N THR A 119 19.67 3.59 39.00
CA THR A 119 20.57 3.80 40.15
C THR A 119 20.04 4.88 41.08
#